data_AF-A0A7Y3GBV6-F1
#
_entry.id   AF-A0A7Y3GBV6-F1
#
_cell.length_a   1.000
_cell.length_b   1.000
_cell.length_c   1.000
_cell.angle_alpha   90.00
_cell.angle_beta   90.00
_cell.angle_gamma   90.00
#
_symmetry.space_group_name_H-M   'P 1'
#
loop_
_entity.id
_entity.type
_entity.pdbx_description
1 polymer ?
#
loop_
_entity_poly.entity_id
_entity_poly.type
_entity_poly.pdbx_seq_one_letter_code
_entity_poly.pdbx_strand_id
1 'polypeptide(L)'
;GVGRLRLPGSRGPGDPGYDPLVDGCVRDLANDGGACDGLAGTPIIDPRTGEVFRSELTALSFNFLALLATLSPGLPDNEACDPSVARMLGADQTALLNCSLVSGIFGLAGARRPEVSAGGNGRFGRRDFLWHGGGEARFIFKRRNVLGFSTDFAEDRTKTNWGLEFVWFEDEPYGNTHELDGWSRHDTLSLTVSVDRPTFVNFLNANRTIFVNAQFFVRWIDGYTDKALGPDGPFSMLATLTAFTGFYQDRLLTAFTLIHEIESNSGGLIWNMTYRMTENFSVSTGLTTFRGEPRSARQSRVPLSLSSTAGNDYESRTRYNGLSAVADREELYVTFRYTF
;
A
#
# COMPACT_ATOMS: atom_id res chain seq x y z
N GLY A 1 7.03 23.65 -25.11
CA GLY A 1 6.55 22.40 -25.74
C GLY A 1 7.42 21.28 -25.25
N VAL A 2 6.85 20.28 -24.56
CA VAL A 2 7.60 19.11 -24.09
C VAL A 2 7.81 18.21 -25.31
N GLY A 3 9.05 18.11 -25.79
CA GLY A 3 9.39 17.20 -26.89
C GLY A 3 9.14 15.76 -26.45
N ARG A 4 8.09 15.14 -26.98
CA ARG A 4 7.81 13.72 -26.77
C ARG A 4 8.79 12.93 -27.64
N LEU A 5 9.80 12.32 -27.01
CA LEU A 5 10.69 11.38 -27.67
C LEU A 5 9.88 10.14 -28.09
N ARG A 6 9.60 10.00 -29.39
CA ARG A 6 9.01 8.78 -29.97
C ARG A 6 10.14 7.86 -30.41
N LEU A 7 10.10 6.62 -29.93
CA LEU A 7 11.11 5.61 -30.24
C LEU A 7 11.01 5.19 -31.72
N PRO A 8 12.14 4.82 -32.35
CA PRO A 8 12.15 4.01 -33.57
C PRO A 8 11.15 2.84 -33.49
N GLY A 9 10.35 2.61 -34.54
CA GLY A 9 9.33 1.54 -34.57
C GLY A 9 7.93 1.99 -34.17
N SER A 10 7.80 3.12 -33.45
CA SER A 10 6.53 3.52 -32.83
C SER A 10 5.72 4.53 -33.63
N ARG A 11 6.29 5.07 -34.72
CA ARG A 11 5.65 6.09 -35.55
C ARG A 11 4.81 5.40 -36.63
N GLY A 12 3.61 5.91 -36.86
CA GLY A 12 2.79 5.51 -38.00
C GLY A 12 3.02 6.41 -39.21
N PRO A 13 2.62 5.98 -40.41
CA PRO A 13 2.68 6.86 -41.57
C PRO A 13 1.77 8.08 -41.32
N GLY A 14 2.33 9.30 -41.47
CA GLY A 14 1.68 10.57 -41.12
C GLY A 14 2.18 11.22 -39.83
N ASP A 15 2.98 10.51 -39.03
CA ASP A 15 3.63 11.11 -37.85
C ASP A 15 4.91 11.89 -38.23
N PRO A 16 5.19 13.05 -37.60
CA PRO A 16 6.44 13.78 -37.83
C PRO A 16 7.67 12.92 -37.55
N GLY A 17 8.53 12.79 -38.56
CA GLY A 17 9.77 12.01 -38.50
C GLY A 17 9.60 10.50 -38.68
N TYR A 18 8.44 10.01 -39.16
CA TYR A 18 8.30 8.62 -39.59
C TYR A 18 9.33 8.28 -40.67
N ASP A 19 10.10 7.21 -40.45
CA ASP A 19 11.04 6.66 -41.42
C ASP A 19 10.71 5.17 -41.63
N PRO A 20 10.28 4.73 -42.82
CA PRO A 20 9.88 3.34 -43.06
C PRO A 20 11.01 2.33 -42.86
N LEU A 21 12.28 2.74 -42.97
CA LEU A 21 13.43 1.86 -42.70
C LEU A 21 13.65 1.63 -41.21
N VAL A 22 13.11 2.50 -40.37
CA VAL A 22 13.30 2.53 -38.91
C VAL A 22 12.02 2.16 -38.17
N ASP A 23 10.86 2.55 -38.70
CA ASP A 23 9.54 2.41 -38.10
C ASP A 23 8.72 1.23 -38.68
N GLY A 24 9.18 0.65 -39.79
CA GLY A 24 8.49 -0.42 -40.52
C GLY A 24 7.37 0.11 -41.41
N CYS A 25 6.83 -0.75 -42.29
CA CYS A 25 5.81 -0.38 -43.26
C CYS A 25 4.48 -1.09 -42.99
N VAL A 26 3.42 -0.33 -42.68
CA VAL A 26 2.06 -0.86 -42.61
C VAL A 26 1.21 -0.34 -43.77
N ARG A 27 0.65 -1.27 -44.54
CA ARG A 27 0.15 -1.09 -45.93
C ARG A 27 -0.96 -0.05 -46.14
N ASP A 28 -1.71 0.35 -45.11
CA ASP A 28 -3.00 1.03 -45.33
C ASP A 28 -2.94 2.54 -45.58
N LEU A 29 -1.74 3.11 -45.75
CA LEU A 29 -1.58 4.50 -46.21
C LEU A 29 -0.95 4.59 -47.62
N ALA A 30 -0.93 3.46 -48.35
CA ALA A 30 -0.36 3.34 -49.70
C ALA A 30 -1.13 4.03 -50.83
N ASN A 31 -2.14 4.86 -50.53
CA ASN A 31 -2.79 5.67 -51.57
C ASN A 31 -2.07 7.00 -51.88
N ASP A 32 -1.01 7.34 -51.14
CA ASP A 32 -0.25 8.58 -51.33
C ASP A 32 1.22 8.33 -51.74
N GLY A 33 1.50 7.42 -52.68
CA GLY A 33 2.80 7.29 -53.37
C GLY A 33 4.05 7.33 -52.46
N GLY A 34 3.91 6.86 -51.22
CA GLY A 34 4.83 7.12 -50.13
C GLY A 34 5.93 6.06 -50.02
N ALA A 35 6.94 6.35 -49.20
CA ALA A 35 8.20 5.62 -49.04
C ALA A 35 8.13 4.11 -48.67
N CYS A 36 6.93 3.51 -48.63
CA CYS A 36 6.68 2.07 -48.49
C CYS A 36 6.29 1.37 -49.81
N ASP A 37 6.24 2.09 -50.93
CA ASP A 37 5.92 1.52 -52.25
C ASP A 37 7.02 0.52 -52.68
N GLY A 38 6.65 -0.75 -52.80
CA GLY A 38 7.55 -1.85 -53.19
C GLY A 38 8.12 -2.70 -52.04
N LEU A 39 8.00 -2.25 -50.79
CA LEU A 39 8.31 -3.06 -49.59
C LEU A 39 7.05 -3.62 -48.90
N ALA A 40 5.86 -3.32 -49.44
CA ALA A 40 4.57 -3.61 -48.84
C ALA A 40 4.28 -5.13 -48.73
N GLY A 41 4.52 -5.68 -47.54
CA GLY A 41 3.92 -6.93 -47.11
C GLY A 41 2.39 -6.84 -47.00
N THR A 42 1.75 -7.99 -46.78
CA THR A 42 0.31 -8.06 -46.45
C THR A 42 -0.04 -7.13 -45.29
N PRO A 43 -1.21 -6.46 -45.29
CA PRO A 43 -1.57 -5.55 -44.21
C PRO A 43 -1.57 -6.32 -42.89
N ILE A 44 -0.89 -5.80 -41.88
CA ILE A 44 -0.88 -6.43 -40.57
C ILE A 44 -2.15 -5.98 -39.85
N ILE A 45 -3.12 -6.88 -39.81
CA ILE A 45 -4.47 -6.62 -39.28
C ILE A 45 -4.54 -7.15 -37.85
N ASP A 46 -5.13 -6.36 -36.95
CA ASP A 46 -5.53 -6.84 -35.63
C ASP A 46 -6.64 -7.88 -35.80
N PRO A 47 -6.41 -9.16 -35.45
CA PRO A 47 -7.38 -10.22 -35.67
C PRO A 47 -8.69 -10.03 -34.89
N ARG A 48 -8.76 -9.08 -33.94
CA ARG A 48 -9.94 -8.80 -33.11
C ARG A 48 -10.85 -7.74 -33.70
N THR A 49 -10.27 -6.64 -34.18
CA THR A 49 -11.02 -5.48 -34.68
C THR A 49 -11.10 -5.46 -36.19
N GLY A 50 -10.23 -6.19 -36.89
CA GLY A 50 -10.07 -6.08 -38.33
C GLY A 50 -9.37 -4.78 -38.75
N GLU A 51 -8.95 -3.94 -37.79
CA GLU A 51 -8.24 -2.69 -38.07
C GLU A 51 -6.77 -2.97 -38.34
N VAL A 52 -6.15 -2.18 -39.22
CA VAL A 52 -4.72 -2.27 -39.49
C VAL A 52 -3.93 -1.67 -38.32
N PHE A 53 -2.89 -2.38 -37.87
CA PHE A 53 -2.00 -1.86 -36.84
C PHE A 53 -1.32 -0.56 -37.29
N ARG A 54 -1.15 0.41 -36.38
CA ARG A 54 -0.54 1.69 -36.74
C ARG A 54 0.96 1.62 -37.08
N SER A 55 1.66 0.61 -36.57
CA SER A 55 3.08 0.36 -36.80
C SER A 55 3.42 -1.12 -36.60
N GLU A 56 4.53 -1.57 -37.19
CA GLU A 56 5.00 -2.95 -37.05
C GLU A 56 5.33 -3.30 -35.60
N LEU A 57 5.88 -2.36 -34.83
CA LEU A 57 6.16 -2.57 -33.41
C LEU A 57 4.88 -2.79 -32.60
N THR A 58 3.77 -2.15 -32.99
CA THR A 58 2.47 -2.39 -32.36
C THR A 58 2.01 -3.83 -32.62
N ALA A 59 2.15 -4.31 -33.86
CA ALA A 59 1.84 -5.69 -34.21
C ALA A 59 2.75 -6.70 -33.49
N LEU A 60 4.05 -6.43 -33.42
CA LEU A 60 5.03 -7.26 -32.69
C LEU A 60 4.68 -7.34 -31.20
N SER A 61 4.40 -6.20 -30.55
CA SER A 61 4.05 -6.16 -29.13
C SER A 61 2.75 -6.90 -28.82
N PHE A 62 1.75 -6.81 -29.70
CA PHE A 62 0.52 -7.59 -29.59
C PHE A 62 0.78 -9.09 -29.70
N ASN A 63 1.51 -9.53 -30.72
CA ASN A 63 1.84 -10.95 -30.92
C ASN A 63 2.72 -11.50 -29.80
N PHE A 64 3.64 -10.70 -29.28
CA PHE A 64 4.47 -11.08 -28.14
C PHE A 64 3.62 -11.27 -26.87
N LEU A 65 2.70 -10.35 -26.57
CA LEU A 65 1.77 -10.50 -25.45
C LEU A 65 0.91 -11.77 -25.59
N ALA A 66 0.39 -12.04 -26.79
CA ALA A 66 -0.38 -13.24 -27.08
C ALA A 66 0.46 -14.52 -26.91
N LEU A 67 1.72 -14.50 -27.34
CA LEU A 67 2.67 -15.60 -27.14
C LEU A 67 2.91 -15.85 -25.65
N LEU A 68 3.15 -14.80 -24.86
CA LEU A 68 3.36 -14.94 -23.42
C LEU A 68 2.12 -15.47 -22.69
N ALA A 69 0.92 -15.03 -23.10
CA ALA A 69 -0.32 -15.53 -22.54
C ALA A 69 -0.53 -17.02 -22.87
N THR A 70 -0.27 -17.43 -24.11
CA THR A 70 -0.40 -18.84 -24.55
C THR A 70 0.62 -19.77 -23.91
N LEU A 71 1.82 -19.27 -23.60
CA LEU A 71 2.85 -20.02 -22.88
C LEU A 71 2.64 -19.99 -21.35
N SER A 72 1.71 -19.18 -20.85
CA SER A 72 1.42 -19.11 -19.42
C SER A 72 0.74 -20.41 -18.98
N PRO A 73 1.27 -21.12 -17.98
CA PRO A 73 0.54 -22.24 -17.40
C PRO A 73 -0.76 -21.71 -16.81
N GLY A 74 -1.89 -22.20 -17.31
CA GLY A 74 -3.21 -21.82 -16.81
C GLY A 74 -3.29 -22.14 -15.32
N LEU A 75 -3.55 -21.11 -14.50
CA LEU A 75 -4.09 -21.38 -13.17
C LEU A 75 -5.52 -21.90 -13.36
N PRO A 76 -5.94 -22.93 -12.63
CA PRO A 76 -7.23 -23.61 -12.84
C PRO A 76 -8.46 -22.68 -12.75
N ASP A 77 -8.31 -21.48 -12.19
CA ASP A 77 -9.40 -20.51 -11.99
C ASP A 77 -9.31 -19.26 -12.87
N ASN A 78 -8.39 -19.20 -13.85
CA ASN A 78 -8.18 -18.01 -14.68
C ASN A 78 -8.41 -18.33 -16.15
N GLU A 79 -9.69 -18.41 -16.55
CA GLU A 79 -10.12 -18.65 -17.95
C GLU A 79 -9.49 -17.68 -18.94
N ALA A 80 -9.13 -16.46 -18.50
CA ALA A 80 -8.43 -15.46 -19.30
C ALA A 80 -7.03 -15.88 -19.78
N CYS A 81 -6.44 -16.92 -19.18
CA CYS A 81 -5.12 -17.45 -19.54
C CYS A 81 -5.20 -18.76 -20.33
N ASP A 82 -6.39 -19.17 -20.75
CA ASP A 82 -6.56 -20.33 -21.63
C ASP A 82 -6.16 -19.95 -23.08
N PRO A 83 -5.23 -20.69 -23.71
CA PRO A 83 -4.79 -20.44 -25.09
C PRO A 83 -5.91 -20.55 -26.14
N SER A 84 -7.04 -21.18 -25.83
CA SER A 84 -8.22 -21.24 -26.68
C SER A 84 -9.15 -20.01 -26.53
N VAL A 85 -9.18 -19.40 -25.34
CA VAL A 85 -9.92 -18.16 -25.01
C VAL A 85 -9.20 -16.92 -25.54
N ALA A 86 -7.85 -16.88 -25.44
CA ALA A 86 -7.01 -15.86 -26.09
C ALA A 86 -7.15 -15.85 -27.63
N ARG A 87 -7.61 -16.96 -28.21
CA ARG A 87 -7.86 -17.13 -29.65
C ARG A 87 -9.29 -16.75 -30.06
N MET A 88 -10.23 -16.54 -29.11
CA MET A 88 -11.65 -16.24 -29.39
C MET A 88 -12.18 -14.90 -28.91
N LEU A 89 -11.60 -14.23 -27.90
CA LEU A 89 -12.35 -13.20 -27.19
C LEU A 89 -11.69 -11.82 -27.23
N GLY A 90 -12.54 -10.82 -27.46
CA GLY A 90 -12.40 -9.48 -26.88
C GLY A 90 -12.44 -9.50 -25.35
N ALA A 91 -11.66 -10.39 -24.74
CA ALA A 91 -11.32 -10.34 -23.33
C ALA A 91 -10.53 -9.06 -23.08
N ASP A 92 -10.86 -8.41 -21.97
CA ASP A 92 -10.17 -7.21 -21.52
C ASP A 92 -8.66 -7.48 -21.52
N GLN A 93 -7.88 -6.69 -22.27
CA GLN A 93 -6.43 -6.85 -22.35
C GLN A 93 -5.78 -6.76 -20.97
N THR A 94 -6.44 -6.14 -20.00
CA THR A 94 -6.01 -6.14 -18.60
C THR A 94 -6.01 -7.53 -17.97
N ALA A 95 -6.88 -8.44 -18.45
CA ALA A 95 -6.95 -9.81 -17.96
C ALA A 95 -5.73 -10.64 -18.40
N LEU A 96 -5.20 -10.43 -19.61
CA LEU A 96 -3.99 -11.10 -20.10
C LEU A 96 -2.75 -10.71 -19.27
N LEU A 97 -2.74 -9.52 -18.69
CA LEU A 97 -1.65 -9.08 -17.81
C LEU A 97 -1.60 -9.86 -16.49
N ASN A 98 -2.70 -10.48 -16.10
CA ASN A 98 -2.78 -11.27 -14.87
C ASN A 98 -2.28 -12.71 -15.07
N CYS A 99 -1.96 -13.11 -16.31
CA CYS A 99 -1.37 -14.43 -16.57
C CYS A 99 0.02 -14.52 -15.96
N SER A 100 0.32 -15.63 -15.29
CA SER A 100 1.52 -15.79 -14.45
C SER A 100 2.83 -15.57 -15.19
N LEU A 101 2.92 -16.04 -16.44
CA LEU A 101 4.12 -15.82 -17.25
C LEU A 101 4.22 -14.38 -17.77
N VAL A 102 3.08 -13.78 -18.11
CA VAL A 102 3.00 -12.37 -18.54
C VAL A 102 3.42 -11.48 -17.36
N SER A 103 2.76 -11.58 -16.22
CA SER A 103 3.09 -10.82 -15.01
C SER A 103 4.52 -11.07 -14.54
N GLY A 104 5.03 -12.31 -14.64
CA GLY A 104 6.42 -12.64 -14.33
C GLY A 104 7.44 -11.95 -15.24
N ILE A 105 7.25 -11.99 -16.56
CA ILE A 105 8.14 -11.34 -17.52
C ILE A 105 8.06 -9.81 -17.40
N PHE A 106 6.86 -9.25 -17.25
CA PHE A 106 6.69 -7.81 -17.03
C PHE A 106 7.19 -7.34 -15.65
N GLY A 107 7.17 -8.22 -14.65
CA GLY A 107 7.79 -8.00 -13.35
C GLY A 107 9.32 -7.97 -13.43
N LEU A 108 9.92 -8.87 -14.21
CA LEU A 108 11.37 -8.90 -14.46
C LEU A 108 11.85 -7.76 -15.35
N ALA A 109 11.07 -7.41 -16.37
CA ALA A 109 11.41 -6.39 -17.37
C ALA A 109 11.04 -4.95 -16.95
N GLY A 110 10.52 -4.76 -15.72
CA GLY A 110 10.14 -3.45 -15.19
C GLY A 110 9.04 -2.77 -16.00
N ALA A 111 7.78 -3.13 -15.74
CA ALA A 111 6.66 -2.45 -16.37
C ALA A 111 6.52 -1.00 -15.87
N ARG A 112 6.70 -0.03 -16.77
CA ARG A 112 6.18 1.33 -16.55
C ARG A 112 4.66 1.33 -16.59
N ARG A 113 4.03 2.29 -15.90
CA ARG A 113 2.58 2.51 -16.02
C ARG A 113 2.23 2.75 -17.50
N PRO A 114 1.11 2.20 -18.00
CA PRO A 114 0.64 2.51 -19.34
C PRO A 114 0.41 4.02 -19.47
N GLU A 115 1.19 4.68 -20.32
CA GLU A 115 1.07 6.11 -20.54
C GLU A 115 -0.07 6.34 -21.55
N VAL A 116 -1.27 6.61 -21.02
CA VAL A 116 -2.53 6.82 -21.78
C VAL A 116 -2.42 7.95 -22.81
N SER A 117 -1.38 8.78 -22.75
CA SER A 117 -1.17 9.93 -23.64
C SER A 117 -0.44 9.61 -24.95
N ALA A 118 0.09 8.38 -25.13
CA ALA A 118 0.96 8.03 -26.25
C ALA A 118 0.32 7.11 -27.32
N GLY A 119 -0.82 6.48 -27.04
CA GLY A 119 -1.66 5.82 -28.04
C GLY A 119 -2.94 6.62 -28.27
N GLY A 120 -3.47 6.64 -29.49
CA GLY A 120 -4.69 7.37 -29.81
C GLY A 120 -5.92 6.97 -28.96
N ASN A 121 -7.03 7.69 -29.20
CA ASN A 121 -8.37 7.58 -28.58
C ASN A 121 -8.49 7.44 -27.05
N GLY A 122 -7.38 7.50 -26.30
CA GLY A 122 -7.40 7.45 -24.82
C GLY A 122 -7.71 6.07 -24.23
N ARG A 123 -7.89 5.03 -25.05
CA ARG A 123 -8.05 3.63 -24.59
C ARG A 123 -6.75 2.82 -24.63
N PHE A 124 -5.74 3.29 -25.36
CA PHE A 124 -4.48 2.56 -25.56
C PHE A 124 -3.31 3.39 -25.04
N GLY A 125 -2.65 2.92 -23.97
CA GLY A 125 -1.43 3.52 -23.45
C GLY A 125 -0.20 2.76 -23.95
N ARG A 126 0.86 3.48 -24.33
CA ARG A 126 2.17 2.89 -24.63
C ARG A 126 2.74 2.25 -23.36
N ARG A 127 3.32 1.05 -23.49
CA ARG A 127 4.16 0.43 -22.46
C ARG A 127 5.57 0.33 -23.01
N ASP A 128 6.45 1.20 -22.52
CA ASP A 128 7.87 1.11 -22.86
C ASP A 128 8.51 0.00 -22.02
N PHE A 129 9.14 -0.96 -22.69
CA PHE A 129 9.99 -1.95 -22.06
C PHE A 129 11.36 -1.33 -21.80
N LEU A 130 11.72 -1.14 -20.54
CA LEU A 130 13.09 -0.83 -20.17
C LEU A 130 13.79 -2.14 -19.87
N TRP A 131 14.59 -2.63 -20.82
CA TRP A 131 15.33 -3.89 -20.69
C TRP A 131 16.24 -3.98 -19.43
N HIS A 132 16.42 -2.87 -18.70
CA HIS A 132 17.12 -2.80 -17.41
C HIS A 132 16.53 -1.71 -16.47
N GLY A 133 15.21 -1.57 -16.40
CA GLY A 133 14.55 -0.62 -15.48
C GLY A 133 13.81 -1.34 -14.36
N GLY A 134 13.89 -0.83 -13.13
CA GLY A 134 12.96 -1.22 -12.06
C GLY A 134 11.55 -0.64 -12.29
N GLY A 135 10.60 -0.99 -11.42
CA GLY A 135 9.29 -0.36 -11.41
C GLY A 135 9.39 1.16 -11.22
N GLU A 136 8.50 1.92 -11.87
CA GLU A 136 8.44 3.38 -11.72
C GLU A 136 7.47 3.77 -10.59
N ALA A 137 7.99 4.45 -9.57
CA ALA A 137 7.17 5.06 -8.52
C ALA A 137 6.99 6.55 -8.80
N ARG A 138 5.73 7.00 -8.85
CA ARG A 138 5.40 8.43 -8.90
C ARG A 138 4.90 8.87 -7.54
N PHE A 139 5.61 9.81 -6.93
CA PHE A 139 5.13 10.52 -5.75
C PHE A 139 4.24 11.68 -6.20
N ILE A 140 2.97 11.63 -5.79
CA ILE A 140 2.03 12.74 -5.98
C ILE A 140 1.68 13.26 -4.60
N PHE A 141 2.18 14.45 -4.28
CA PHE A 141 1.76 15.16 -3.09
C PHE A 141 0.40 15.80 -3.38
N LYS A 142 -0.64 15.33 -2.71
CA LYS A 142 -1.96 15.94 -2.78
C LYS A 142 -2.18 16.82 -1.57
N ARG A 143 -2.87 17.94 -1.81
CA ARG A 143 -3.45 18.72 -0.71
C ARG A 143 -4.55 17.88 -0.07
N ARG A 144 -4.53 17.79 1.25
CA ARG A 144 -5.54 17.12 2.05
C ARG A 144 -6.39 18.17 2.76
N ASN A 145 -7.70 18.01 2.70
CA ASN A 145 -8.62 18.80 3.52
C ASN A 145 -8.84 18.04 4.82
N VAL A 146 -8.68 18.75 5.94
CA VAL A 146 -8.80 18.18 7.28
C VAL A 146 -9.73 19.06 8.08
N LEU A 147 -10.79 18.47 8.63
CA LEU A 147 -11.69 19.14 9.57
C LEU A 147 -11.51 18.50 10.94
N GLY A 148 -11.10 19.29 11.93
CA GLY A 148 -10.85 18.83 13.28
C GLY A 148 -11.69 19.59 14.31
N PHE A 149 -12.17 18.87 15.32
CA PHE A 149 -12.80 19.41 16.52
C PHE A 149 -12.14 18.78 17.74
N SER A 150 -11.88 19.57 18.77
CA SER A 150 -11.40 19.08 20.06
C SER A 150 -12.18 19.72 21.17
N THR A 151 -12.61 18.94 22.16
CA THR A 151 -13.27 19.44 23.35
C THR A 151 -12.77 18.69 24.57
N ASP A 152 -12.56 19.44 25.64
CA ASP A 152 -12.23 18.89 26.96
C ASP A 152 -13.36 19.19 27.93
N PHE A 153 -13.72 18.21 28.75
CA PHE A 153 -14.76 18.33 29.75
C PHE A 153 -14.35 17.64 31.06
N ALA A 154 -14.36 18.40 32.15
CA ALA A 154 -14.13 17.88 33.47
C ALA A 154 -15.47 17.41 34.09
N GLU A 155 -15.59 16.11 34.35
CA GLU A 155 -16.77 15.51 34.98
C GLU A 155 -16.62 15.51 36.50
N ASP A 156 -17.51 16.24 37.16
CA ASP A 156 -17.43 16.48 38.60
C ASP A 156 -17.77 15.25 39.45
N ARG A 157 -18.62 14.34 38.99
CA ARG A 157 -19.06 13.19 39.79
C ARG A 157 -17.98 12.12 39.90
N THR A 158 -17.35 11.78 38.79
CA THR A 158 -16.30 10.76 38.72
C THR A 158 -14.90 11.33 38.97
N LYS A 159 -14.76 12.66 39.01
CA LYS A 159 -13.47 13.39 39.10
C LYS A 159 -12.52 12.96 37.98
N THR A 160 -13.09 12.79 36.79
CA THR A 160 -12.39 12.39 35.58
C THR A 160 -12.37 13.56 34.62
N ASN A 161 -11.24 13.79 33.96
CA ASN A 161 -11.18 14.68 32.80
C ASN A 161 -11.37 13.86 31.52
N TRP A 162 -12.21 14.34 30.62
CA TRP A 162 -12.50 13.71 29.33
C TRP A 162 -12.03 14.64 28.20
N GLY A 163 -11.15 14.14 27.35
CA GLY A 163 -10.77 14.79 26.10
C GLY A 163 -11.38 14.03 24.94
N LEU A 164 -11.99 14.76 24.00
CA LEU A 164 -12.58 14.23 22.79
C LEU A 164 -11.98 15.00 21.60
N GLU A 165 -11.24 14.31 20.75
CA GLU A 165 -10.69 14.86 19.51
C GLU A 165 -11.28 14.10 18.33
N PHE A 166 -11.91 14.82 17.43
CA PHE A 166 -12.50 14.30 16.21
C PHE A 166 -11.79 14.92 15.02
N VAL A 167 -11.38 14.11 14.07
CA VAL A 167 -10.79 14.56 12.81
C VAL A 167 -11.41 13.79 11.66
N TRP A 168 -11.93 14.53 10.69
CA TRP A 168 -12.39 13.99 9.42
C TRP A 168 -11.43 14.39 8.30
N PHE A 169 -11.05 13.39 7.52
CA PHE A 169 -10.16 13.50 6.39
C PHE A 169 -10.92 13.16 5.12
N GLU A 170 -10.96 14.11 4.21
CA GLU A 170 -11.55 13.92 2.89
C GLU A 170 -10.55 13.27 1.92
N ASP A 171 -11.01 12.31 1.13
CA ASP A 171 -10.31 11.76 -0.04
C ASP A 171 -8.92 11.16 0.27
N GLU A 172 -8.78 10.46 1.40
CA GLU A 172 -7.49 9.87 1.81
C GLU A 172 -7.12 8.68 0.90
N PRO A 173 -5.90 8.66 0.32
CA PRO A 173 -5.47 7.53 -0.48
C PRO A 173 -5.11 6.32 0.38
N TYR A 174 -5.74 5.19 0.11
CA TYR A 174 -5.39 3.88 0.66
C TYR A 174 -4.81 3.00 -0.44
N GLY A 175 -3.82 2.17 -0.10
CA GLY A 175 -3.30 1.17 -1.03
C GLY A 175 -4.35 0.09 -1.27
N ASN A 176 -4.86 -0.04 -2.50
CA ASN A 176 -5.93 -0.97 -2.82
C ASN A 176 -5.50 -1.91 -3.92
N THR A 177 -5.40 -3.20 -3.59
CA THR A 177 -4.98 -4.24 -4.53
C THR A 177 -6.05 -4.62 -5.56
N HIS A 178 -7.29 -4.13 -5.42
CA HIS A 178 -8.34 -4.29 -6.45
C HIS A 178 -8.21 -3.28 -7.58
N GLU A 179 -7.70 -2.08 -7.29
CA GLU A 179 -7.55 -1.03 -8.28
C GLU A 179 -6.32 -1.26 -9.14
N LEU A 180 -6.43 -1.03 -10.45
CA LEU A 180 -5.31 -1.13 -11.39
C LEU A 180 -4.19 -0.14 -11.07
N ASP A 181 -4.56 1.01 -10.51
CA ASP A 181 -3.62 2.04 -10.07
C ASP A 181 -2.95 1.70 -8.72
N GLY A 182 -3.43 0.67 -8.01
CA GLY A 182 -2.91 0.20 -6.73
C GLY A 182 -3.34 1.05 -5.53
N TRP A 183 -4.23 2.03 -5.72
CA TRP A 183 -4.76 2.87 -4.66
C TRP A 183 -6.22 3.24 -4.93
N SER A 184 -7.01 3.39 -3.86
CA SER A 184 -8.36 3.95 -3.87
C SER A 184 -8.42 5.12 -2.90
N ARG A 185 -9.51 5.90 -2.93
CA ARG A 185 -9.67 7.04 -2.03
C ARG A 185 -10.91 6.88 -1.19
N HIS A 186 -10.77 7.20 0.08
CA HIS A 186 -11.79 6.98 1.08
C HIS A 186 -11.76 8.10 2.11
N ASP A 187 -12.94 8.51 2.55
CA ASP A 187 -13.06 9.41 3.68
C ASP A 187 -12.73 8.65 4.96
N THR A 188 -11.92 9.27 5.81
CA THR A 188 -11.48 8.66 7.07
C THR A 188 -11.86 9.54 8.23
N LEU A 189 -12.44 8.94 9.26
CA LEU A 189 -12.75 9.56 10.53
C LEU A 189 -11.79 8.99 11.58
N SER A 190 -11.15 9.89 12.33
CA SER A 190 -10.32 9.56 13.48
C SER A 190 -10.90 10.22 14.72
N LEU A 191 -11.22 9.42 15.74
CA LEU A 191 -11.74 9.88 17.02
C LEU A 191 -10.78 9.43 18.13
N THR A 192 -10.24 10.36 18.87
CA THR A 192 -9.46 10.12 20.08
C THR A 192 -10.31 10.46 21.29
N VAL A 193 -10.43 9.52 22.22
CA VAL A 193 -11.07 9.73 23.52
C VAL A 193 -10.03 9.51 24.60
N SER A 194 -9.73 10.52 25.40
CA SER A 194 -8.84 10.41 26.56
C SER A 194 -9.62 10.60 27.85
N VAL A 195 -9.32 9.76 28.85
CA VAL A 195 -9.91 9.83 30.18
C VAL A 195 -8.80 9.78 31.21
N ASP A 196 -8.70 10.84 32.01
CA ASP A 196 -7.70 10.99 33.06
C ASP A 196 -8.31 10.99 34.45
N ARG A 197 -7.72 10.23 35.37
CA ARG A 197 -8.16 10.20 36.76
C ARG A 197 -7.04 9.94 37.78
N PRO A 198 -6.82 10.83 38.76
CA PRO A 198 -6.14 10.47 40.00
C PRO A 198 -7.07 9.63 40.89
N THR A 199 -6.70 8.38 41.17
CA THR A 199 -7.50 7.45 41.99
C THR A 199 -6.73 7.07 43.25
N PHE A 200 -7.39 7.11 44.41
CA PHE A 200 -6.82 6.59 45.66
C PHE A 200 -7.10 5.10 45.76
N VAL A 201 -6.04 4.29 45.87
CA VAL A 201 -6.14 2.84 46.04
C VAL A 201 -5.37 2.47 47.31
N ASN A 202 -6.07 2.52 48.45
CA ASN A 202 -5.45 2.47 49.78
C ASN A 202 -4.64 1.18 50.05
N PHE A 203 -4.99 0.06 49.40
CA PHE A 203 -4.23 -1.19 49.57
C PHE A 203 -2.91 -1.22 48.81
N LEU A 204 -2.78 -0.44 47.73
CA LEU A 204 -1.53 -0.29 46.98
C LEU A 204 -0.71 0.82 47.61
N ASN A 205 -1.29 2.02 47.75
CA ASN A 205 -0.60 3.20 48.26
C ASN A 205 -1.54 4.04 49.13
N ALA A 206 -1.44 3.89 50.44
CA ALA A 206 -2.29 4.64 51.39
C ALA A 206 -1.96 6.14 51.41
N ASN A 207 -0.77 6.54 50.97
CA ASN A 207 -0.25 7.91 51.12
C ASN A 207 -0.26 8.71 49.81
N ARG A 208 -0.59 8.11 48.66
CA ARG A 208 -0.54 8.79 47.35
C ARG A 208 -1.57 8.23 46.37
N THR A 209 -2.00 9.08 45.43
CA THR A 209 -2.85 8.68 44.31
C THR A 209 -2.10 7.87 43.27
N ILE A 210 -2.82 7.00 42.58
CA ILE A 210 -2.42 6.37 41.33
C ILE A 210 -3.06 7.17 40.21
N PHE A 211 -2.25 7.66 39.28
CA PHE A 211 -2.76 8.32 38.08
C PHE A 211 -3.06 7.25 37.05
N VAL A 212 -4.29 7.21 36.58
CA VAL A 212 -4.75 6.32 35.53
C VAL A 212 -5.18 7.18 34.34
N ASN A 213 -4.54 6.96 33.20
CA ASN A 213 -4.86 7.55 31.91
C ASN A 213 -5.32 6.43 30.98
N ALA A 214 -6.53 6.55 30.45
CA ALA A 214 -7.04 5.68 29.40
C ALA A 214 -7.23 6.50 28.13
N GLN A 215 -6.75 6.02 26.99
CA GLN A 215 -6.97 6.66 25.70
C GLN A 215 -7.45 5.63 24.70
N PHE A 216 -8.41 6.02 23.86
CA PHE A 216 -8.97 5.20 22.81
C PHE A 216 -8.82 5.95 21.50
N PHE A 217 -8.10 5.35 20.56
CA PHE A 217 -7.91 5.84 19.21
C PHE A 217 -8.78 5.01 18.28
N VAL A 218 -9.85 5.61 17.80
CA VAL A 218 -10.83 5.00 16.90
C VAL A 218 -10.61 5.54 15.50
N ARG A 219 -10.53 4.64 14.53
CA ARG A 219 -10.51 4.97 13.11
C ARG A 219 -11.68 4.31 12.42
N TRP A 220 -12.39 5.07 11.59
CA TRP A 220 -13.42 4.58 10.68
C TRP A 220 -13.08 4.99 9.24
N ILE A 221 -13.11 4.03 8.31
CA ILE A 221 -12.92 4.26 6.87
C ILE A 221 -14.27 4.05 6.17
N ASP A 222 -14.71 5.07 5.44
CA ASP A 222 -15.91 4.96 4.62
C ASP A 222 -15.65 4.16 3.34
N GLY A 223 -16.66 3.41 2.89
CA GLY A 223 -16.56 2.59 1.67
C GLY A 223 -15.51 1.47 1.74
N TYR A 224 -15.22 0.95 2.94
CA TYR A 224 -14.34 -0.21 3.10
C TYR A 224 -14.92 -1.42 2.37
N THR A 225 -14.16 -1.98 1.43
CA THR A 225 -14.60 -3.10 0.60
C THR A 225 -14.08 -4.44 1.12
N ASP A 226 -12.77 -4.59 1.25
CA ASP A 226 -12.12 -5.85 1.66
C ASP A 226 -10.68 -5.58 2.15
N LYS A 227 -9.98 -6.62 2.61
CA LYS A 227 -8.56 -6.65 3.03
C LYS A 227 -7.56 -6.16 1.96
N ALA A 228 -8.05 -5.89 0.76
CA ALA A 228 -7.29 -5.25 -0.30
C ALA A 228 -6.85 -3.82 0.05
N LEU A 229 -7.60 -3.11 0.91
CA LEU A 229 -7.40 -1.69 1.24
C LEU A 229 -6.16 -1.38 2.08
N GLY A 230 -5.46 -2.39 2.62
CA GLY A 230 -4.29 -2.20 3.48
C GLY A 230 -4.60 -2.43 4.95
N PRO A 231 -5.31 -1.52 5.62
CA PRO A 231 -5.72 -1.66 7.01
C PRO A 231 -6.67 -2.84 7.22
N ASP A 232 -6.61 -3.41 8.41
CA ASP A 232 -7.63 -4.35 8.86
C ASP A 232 -8.90 -3.56 9.21
N GLY A 233 -10.01 -3.96 8.60
CA GLY A 233 -11.37 -3.53 8.92
C GLY A 233 -11.75 -2.09 8.54
N PRO A 234 -13.06 -1.84 8.35
CA PRO A 234 -13.59 -0.47 8.27
C PRO A 234 -13.36 0.30 9.58
N PHE A 235 -13.46 -0.42 10.69
CA PHE A 235 -13.31 0.09 12.05
C PHE A 235 -12.04 -0.49 12.65
N SER A 236 -11.26 0.37 13.31
CA SER A 236 -10.11 -0.06 14.10
C SER A 236 -10.06 0.76 15.38
N MET A 237 -9.80 0.10 16.50
CA MET A 237 -9.67 0.77 17.80
C MET A 237 -8.40 0.32 18.49
N LEU A 238 -7.55 1.28 18.86
CA LEU A 238 -6.39 1.08 19.71
C LEU A 238 -6.67 1.72 21.07
N ALA A 239 -6.63 0.91 22.12
CA ALA A 239 -6.79 1.34 23.49
C ALA A 239 -5.44 1.33 24.20
N THR A 240 -5.12 2.42 24.88
CA THR A 240 -3.97 2.52 25.78
C THR A 240 -4.45 2.76 27.21
N LEU A 241 -3.95 2.00 28.16
CA LEU A 241 -4.19 2.22 29.58
C LEU A 241 -2.84 2.36 30.28
N THR A 242 -2.57 3.56 30.80
CA THR A 242 -1.35 3.83 31.57
C THR A 242 -1.70 4.11 33.01
N ALA A 243 -1.02 3.44 33.93
CA ALA A 243 -1.12 3.68 35.36
C ALA A 243 0.28 3.91 35.93
N PHE A 244 0.45 4.96 36.73
CA PHE A 244 1.71 5.23 37.42
C PHE A 244 1.49 5.80 38.81
N THR A 245 2.42 5.49 39.71
CA THR A 245 2.41 5.97 41.09
C THR A 245 3.82 5.98 41.69
N GLY A 246 3.97 6.72 42.78
CA GLY A 246 5.21 6.81 43.55
C GLY A 246 5.03 6.32 44.97
N PHE A 247 5.90 5.42 45.40
CA PHE A 247 6.01 4.91 46.76
C PHE A 247 7.21 5.54 47.48
N TYR A 248 7.15 5.55 48.82
CA TYR A 248 8.24 5.99 49.70
C TYR A 248 8.76 7.41 49.38
N GLN A 249 7.86 8.40 49.31
CA GLN A 249 8.22 9.80 48.99
C GLN A 249 8.94 9.91 47.63
N ASP A 250 8.41 9.24 46.61
CA ASP A 250 8.93 9.22 45.23
C ASP A 250 10.33 8.64 45.06
N ARG A 251 10.78 7.84 46.03
CA ARG A 251 11.97 7.01 45.86
C ARG A 251 11.72 5.83 44.94
N LEU A 252 10.50 5.29 44.91
CA LEU A 252 10.15 4.19 44.02
C LEU A 252 9.00 4.64 43.10
N LEU A 253 9.28 4.83 41.83
CA LEU A 253 8.30 5.20 40.81
C LEU A 253 8.01 3.96 39.98
N THR A 254 6.73 3.57 39.89
CA THR A 254 6.31 2.49 39.00
C THR A 254 5.35 3.06 37.97
N ALA A 255 5.51 2.60 36.73
CA ALA A 255 4.64 2.90 35.62
C ALA A 255 4.34 1.61 34.86
N PHE A 256 3.12 1.53 34.34
CA PHE A 256 2.64 0.41 33.57
C PHE A 256 1.73 0.92 32.48
N THR A 257 1.96 0.48 31.25
CA THR A 257 1.18 0.84 30.08
C THR A 257 0.76 -0.43 29.36
N LEU A 258 -0.55 -0.63 29.22
CA LEU A 258 -1.15 -1.62 28.34
C LEU A 258 -1.56 -0.95 27.05
N ILE A 259 -1.33 -1.64 25.96
CA ILE A 259 -1.79 -1.24 24.64
C ILE A 259 -2.52 -2.44 24.04
N HIS A 260 -3.68 -2.23 23.46
CA HIS A 260 -4.41 -3.28 22.76
C HIS A 260 -5.13 -2.72 21.55
N GLU A 261 -4.98 -3.38 20.41
CA GLU A 261 -5.65 -3.05 19.17
C GLU A 261 -6.62 -4.16 18.81
N ILE A 262 -7.91 -3.83 18.73
CA ILE A 262 -9.00 -4.81 18.59
C ILE A 262 -8.90 -5.56 17.26
N GLU A 263 -8.71 -4.82 16.16
CA GLU A 263 -8.89 -5.36 14.82
C GLU A 263 -7.72 -6.27 14.39
N SER A 264 -6.48 -5.82 14.65
CA SER A 264 -5.29 -6.66 14.46
C SER A 264 -5.12 -7.73 15.56
N ASN A 265 -5.97 -7.73 16.59
CA ASN A 265 -5.83 -8.58 17.80
C ASN A 265 -4.40 -8.56 18.33
N SER A 266 -3.80 -7.37 18.37
CA SER A 266 -2.43 -7.16 18.81
C SER A 266 -2.41 -6.35 20.11
N GLY A 267 -1.33 -6.42 20.86
CA GLY A 267 -1.22 -5.75 22.13
C GLY A 267 0.20 -5.66 22.62
N GLY A 268 0.39 -4.89 23.66
CA GLY A 268 1.67 -4.69 24.29
C GLY A 268 1.50 -4.37 25.77
N LEU A 269 2.51 -4.73 26.53
CA LEU A 269 2.63 -4.42 27.93
C LEU A 269 4.02 -3.84 28.16
N ILE A 270 4.03 -2.63 28.70
CA ILE A 270 5.24 -1.91 29.07
C ILE A 270 5.17 -1.69 30.57
N TRP A 271 6.14 -2.22 31.28
CA TRP A 271 6.31 -1.99 32.71
C TRP A 271 7.66 -1.33 32.94
N ASN A 272 7.70 -0.34 33.82
CA ASN A 272 8.92 0.33 34.21
C ASN A 272 8.87 0.66 35.70
N MET A 273 9.97 0.41 36.39
CA MET A 273 10.18 0.74 37.78
C MET A 273 11.49 1.47 37.93
N THR A 274 11.47 2.65 38.55
CA THR A 274 12.65 3.43 38.87
C THR A 274 12.80 3.59 40.37
N TYR A 275 13.94 3.17 40.90
CA TYR A 275 14.32 3.33 42.29
C TYR A 275 15.46 4.34 42.45
N ARG A 276 15.19 5.44 43.16
CA ARG A 276 16.15 6.46 43.52
C ARG A 276 16.76 6.13 44.88
N MET A 277 18.00 5.67 44.89
CA MET A 277 18.72 5.32 46.12
C MET A 277 19.23 6.59 46.83
N THR A 278 19.79 7.52 46.06
CA THR A 278 20.27 8.83 46.52
C THR A 278 19.84 9.91 45.54
N GLU A 279 20.06 11.18 45.85
CA GLU A 279 19.79 12.29 44.92
C GLU A 279 20.57 12.15 43.60
N ASN A 280 21.73 11.49 43.68
CA ASN A 280 22.67 11.36 42.58
C ASN A 280 22.61 9.99 41.90
N PHE A 281 21.99 8.98 42.52
CA PHE A 281 21.99 7.61 42.00
C PHE A 281 20.57 7.02 41.91
N SER A 282 20.22 6.56 40.71
CA SER A 282 18.96 5.86 40.43
C SER A 282 19.15 4.65 39.53
N VAL A 283 18.35 3.62 39.77
CA VAL A 283 18.29 2.40 38.97
C VAL A 283 16.89 2.28 38.38
N SER A 284 16.79 2.04 37.08
CA SER A 284 15.53 1.77 36.39
C SER A 284 15.52 0.37 35.84
N THR A 285 14.44 -0.37 36.01
CA THR A 285 14.22 -1.70 35.45
C THR A 285 12.94 -1.67 34.66
N GLY A 286 12.95 -2.19 33.44
CA GLY A 286 11.74 -2.25 32.63
C GLY A 286 11.63 -3.53 31.83
N LEU A 287 10.37 -3.83 31.49
CA LEU A 287 9.96 -4.97 30.70
C LEU A 287 9.02 -4.46 29.60
N THR A 288 9.29 -4.83 28.36
CA THR A 288 8.37 -4.64 27.24
C THR A 288 8.08 -5.99 26.62
N THR A 289 6.80 -6.33 26.49
CA THR A 289 6.34 -7.50 25.73
C THR A 289 5.27 -7.04 24.75
N PHE A 290 5.37 -7.52 23.52
CA PHE A 290 4.40 -7.24 22.46
C PHE A 290 3.87 -8.56 21.94
N ARG A 291 2.62 -8.56 21.50
CA ARG A 291 1.95 -9.70 20.91
C ARG A 291 1.18 -9.24 19.68
N GLY A 292 1.25 -10.02 18.63
CA GLY A 292 0.40 -9.84 17.45
C GLY A 292 0.55 -11.02 16.52
N GLU A 293 -0.49 -11.29 15.75
CA GLU A 293 -0.48 -12.38 14.77
C GLU A 293 -0.35 -11.80 13.36
N PRO A 294 0.44 -12.43 12.47
CA PRO A 294 0.50 -12.03 11.08
C PRO A 294 -0.86 -12.24 10.43
N ARG A 295 -1.30 -11.27 9.63
CA ARG A 295 -2.59 -11.33 8.91
C ARG A 295 -2.38 -11.71 7.46
N SER A 296 -3.27 -12.52 6.93
CA SER A 296 -3.30 -12.83 5.49
C SER A 296 -3.62 -11.57 4.69
N ALA A 297 -2.72 -11.20 3.80
CA ALA A 297 -2.86 -10.08 2.89
C ALA A 297 -3.09 -10.56 1.46
N ARG A 298 -3.86 -9.78 0.70
CA ARG A 298 -3.91 -9.97 -0.75
C ARG A 298 -2.67 -9.36 -1.40
N GLN A 299 -2.06 -10.12 -2.30
CA GLN A 299 -0.96 -9.63 -3.12
C GLN A 299 -1.44 -8.47 -4.01
N SER A 300 -0.58 -7.47 -4.19
CA SER A 300 -0.86 -6.41 -5.17
C SER A 300 -0.85 -7.00 -6.58
N ARG A 301 -1.81 -6.60 -7.41
CA ARG A 301 -1.82 -6.94 -8.84
C ARG A 301 -0.65 -6.31 -9.60
N VAL A 302 -0.11 -5.21 -9.07
CA VAL A 302 1.03 -4.48 -9.65
C VAL A 302 2.02 -4.17 -8.53
N PRO A 303 2.90 -5.12 -8.17
CA PRO A 303 3.92 -4.93 -7.15
C PRO A 303 4.99 -3.94 -7.66
N LEU A 304 5.44 -3.04 -6.79
CA LEU A 304 6.55 -2.12 -7.10
C LEU A 304 7.91 -2.83 -6.99
N SER A 305 7.99 -3.94 -6.23
CA SER A 305 9.22 -4.72 -6.08
C SER A 305 9.41 -5.71 -7.22
N LEU A 306 10.64 -5.75 -7.74
CA LEU A 306 11.11 -6.71 -8.75
C LEU A 306 11.11 -8.17 -8.24
N SER A 307 10.86 -8.39 -6.95
CA SER A 307 10.86 -9.71 -6.29
C SER A 307 9.47 -10.25 -6.00
N SER A 308 8.40 -9.66 -6.55
CA SER A 308 7.08 -10.28 -6.49
C SER A 308 7.01 -11.42 -7.50
N THR A 309 7.73 -12.50 -7.20
CA THR A 309 7.43 -13.81 -7.75
C THR A 309 5.93 -14.04 -7.57
N ALA A 310 5.23 -14.33 -8.67
CA ALA A 310 3.84 -14.79 -8.70
C ALA A 310 3.72 -16.16 -8.00
N GLY A 311 4.08 -16.19 -6.72
CA GLY A 311 4.45 -17.37 -5.97
C GLY A 311 3.84 -17.35 -4.58
N ASN A 312 3.65 -18.56 -4.06
CA ASN A 312 3.04 -18.91 -2.80
C ASN A 312 3.93 -18.54 -1.59
N ASP A 313 4.70 -17.46 -1.68
CA ASP A 313 5.66 -17.07 -0.65
C ASP A 313 4.93 -16.42 0.53
N TYR A 314 5.28 -16.87 1.74
CA TYR A 314 4.66 -16.44 2.98
C TYR A 314 4.76 -14.92 3.14
N GLU A 315 5.94 -14.33 2.89
CA GLU A 315 6.19 -12.89 3.06
C GLU A 315 5.34 -12.01 2.12
N SER A 316 4.94 -12.55 0.96
CA SER A 316 4.09 -11.84 0.01
C SER A 316 2.60 -11.92 0.36
N ARG A 317 2.22 -12.82 1.29
CA ARG A 317 0.84 -13.10 1.70
C ARG A 317 0.57 -12.77 3.16
N THR A 318 1.58 -12.34 3.91
CA THR A 318 1.43 -11.89 5.28
C THR A 318 1.69 -10.40 5.39
N ARG A 319 0.86 -9.73 6.18
CA ARG A 319 1.06 -8.35 6.61
C ARG A 319 1.11 -8.32 8.12
N TYR A 320 1.96 -7.44 8.63
CA TYR A 320 2.06 -7.12 10.03
C TYR A 320 1.44 -5.74 10.24
N ASN A 321 0.19 -5.73 10.71
CA ASN A 321 -0.55 -4.51 11.03
C ASN A 321 -0.50 -4.21 12.53
N GLY A 322 -0.56 -2.94 12.89
CA GLY A 322 -0.56 -2.52 14.29
C GLY A 322 0.73 -2.90 15.03
N LEU A 323 0.58 -3.42 16.26
CA LEU A 323 1.70 -3.85 17.09
C LEU A 323 2.31 -5.19 16.67
N SER A 324 1.70 -5.92 15.72
CA SER A 324 2.27 -7.17 15.22
C SER A 324 3.63 -6.99 14.53
N ALA A 325 3.90 -5.80 13.98
CA ALA A 325 5.19 -5.47 13.36
C ALA A 325 6.36 -5.43 14.35
N VAL A 326 6.06 -5.31 15.65
CA VAL A 326 7.05 -5.30 16.74
C VAL A 326 6.80 -6.42 17.75
N ALA A 327 5.96 -7.42 17.41
CA ALA A 327 5.63 -8.52 18.30
C ALA A 327 6.86 -9.30 18.79
N ASP A 328 7.89 -9.41 17.95
CA ASP A 328 9.11 -10.14 18.29
C ASP A 328 10.11 -9.34 19.14
N ARG A 329 9.76 -8.12 19.57
CA ARG A 329 10.64 -7.24 20.37
C ARG A 329 10.31 -7.28 21.85
N GLU A 330 10.51 -8.44 22.46
CA GLU A 330 10.52 -8.54 23.92
C GLU A 330 11.84 -8.04 24.49
N GLU A 331 11.81 -7.14 25.45
CA GLU A 331 13.00 -6.54 26.05
C GLU A 331 12.87 -6.46 27.57
N LEU A 332 13.90 -6.95 28.25
CA LEU A 332 14.14 -6.72 29.68
C LEU A 332 15.40 -5.87 29.79
N TYR A 333 15.29 -4.70 30.42
CA TYR A 333 16.41 -3.78 30.55
C TYR A 333 16.60 -3.29 31.98
N VAL A 334 17.85 -2.95 32.29
CA VAL A 334 18.26 -2.32 33.55
C VAL A 334 19.16 -1.14 33.20
N THR A 335 18.80 0.05 33.68
CA THR A 335 19.52 1.29 33.44
C THR A 335 20.02 1.85 34.77
N PHE A 336 21.32 2.11 34.85
CA PHE A 336 21.94 2.79 35.98
C PHE A 336 22.20 4.25 35.59
N ARG A 337 21.76 5.18 36.43
CA ARG A 337 22.03 6.61 36.25
C ARG A 337 22.72 7.16 37.48
N TYR A 338 23.88 7.76 37.25
CA TYR A 338 24.63 8.54 38.24
C TYR A 338 24.77 9.98 37.73
N THR A 339 24.39 10.97 38.54
CA THR A 339 24.48 12.40 38.24
C THR A 339 25.39 13.05 39.29
N PHE A 340 26.36 13.85 38.86
CA PHE A 340 27.36 14.47 39.74
C PHE A 340 27.11 15.97 39.92
#